data_AF-A0A1Y2ECQ3-F1
#
_entry.id   AF-A0A1Y2ECQ3-F1
#
_cell.length_a   1.000
_cell.length_b   1.000
_cell.length_c   1.000
_cell.angle_alpha   90.00
_cell.angle_beta   90.00
_cell.angle_gamma   90.00
#
_symmetry.space_group_name_H-M   'P 1'
#
loop_
_entity.id
_entity.type
_entity.pdbx_description
1 polymer ?
#
loop_
_entity_poly.entity_id
_entity_poly.type
_entity_poly.pdbx_seq_one_letter_code
_entity_poly.pdbx_strand_id
1 'polypeptide(L)'
;MSAKVISTEPLETKDAKWINLVKINYEDSNGKPRTWEATKRTTRPKDSAVDAVQIVAVLQKPTGPELLLEKQFRPPASKIVVEFPAGLVDEGEDPEQAAVRELREETGYVGEVIPDRRGARPVLWSSPASSSSCTYLIKINIDLTKVENQSPKAQLEDGEFIECFTVPLKDLYAELRNLEAQGFAIDGKLGSFAEGLEMAGCEGILGMV
;
A
#
# COMPACT_ATOMS: atom_id res chain seq x y z
N MET A 1 -4.94 -18.31 6.87
CA MET A 1 -3.65 -17.87 7.44
C MET A 1 -3.67 -18.06 8.95
N SER A 2 -2.58 -18.57 9.54
CA SER A 2 -2.46 -18.94 10.97
C SER A 2 -1.41 -18.13 11.73
N ALA A 3 -0.85 -17.08 11.11
CA ALA A 3 0.15 -16.23 11.73
C ALA A 3 -0.43 -15.51 12.96
N LYS A 4 0.40 -15.41 14.01
CA LYS A 4 0.05 -14.76 15.28
C LYS A 4 1.31 -14.21 15.93
N VAL A 5 1.17 -13.11 16.66
CA VAL A 5 2.22 -12.63 17.56
C VAL A 5 2.34 -13.61 18.73
N ILE A 6 3.57 -14.05 19.02
CA ILE A 6 3.87 -14.98 20.13
C ILE A 6 4.22 -14.20 21.39
N SER A 7 5.03 -13.14 21.28
CA SER A 7 5.43 -12.26 22.37
C SER A 7 5.88 -10.91 21.81
N THR A 8 5.95 -9.90 22.68
CA THR A 8 6.54 -8.59 22.38
C THR A 8 7.51 -8.21 23.50
N GLU A 9 8.60 -7.54 23.13
CA GLU A 9 9.61 -7.05 24.08
C GLU A 9 10.19 -5.71 23.59
N PRO A 10 10.77 -4.89 24.48
CA PRO A 10 11.49 -3.68 24.06
C PRO A 10 12.65 -4.03 23.11
N LEU A 11 12.82 -3.23 22.05
CA LEU A 11 13.94 -3.34 21.11
C LEU A 11 14.84 -2.10 21.23
N GLU A 12 16.12 -2.33 21.52
CA GLU A 12 17.12 -1.26 21.54
C GLU A 12 17.43 -0.78 20.11
N THR A 13 17.56 0.53 19.91
CA THR A 13 17.74 1.12 18.57
C THR A 13 18.97 0.58 17.83
N LYS A 14 20.06 0.26 18.54
CA LYS A 14 21.29 -0.30 17.95
C LYS A 14 21.08 -1.70 17.32
N ASP A 15 20.05 -2.42 17.77
CA ASP A 15 19.73 -3.78 17.33
C ASP A 15 18.61 -3.76 16.26
N ALA A 16 18.05 -2.57 15.97
CA ALA A 16 16.97 -2.42 14.99
C ALA A 16 17.52 -2.38 13.55
N LYS A 17 17.07 -3.34 12.72
CA LYS A 17 17.48 -3.45 11.32
C LYS A 17 16.68 -2.54 10.37
N TRP A 18 15.37 -2.42 10.59
CA TRP A 18 14.44 -1.89 9.58
C TRP A 18 13.88 -0.49 9.89
N ILE A 19 13.71 -0.18 11.17
CA ILE A 19 13.09 1.06 11.64
C ILE A 19 13.84 1.54 12.88
N ASN A 20 14.17 2.83 12.92
CA ASN A 20 14.78 3.49 14.06
C ASN A 20 13.78 4.43 14.76
N LEU A 21 13.88 4.50 16.09
CA LEU A 21 13.31 5.58 16.88
C LEU A 21 14.28 6.77 16.84
N VAL A 22 13.78 7.94 16.47
CA VAL A 22 14.56 9.17 16.32
C VAL A 22 13.99 10.30 17.15
N LYS A 23 14.88 11.14 17.68
CA LYS A 23 14.54 12.43 18.29
C LYS A 23 14.80 13.54 17.28
N ILE A 24 13.74 14.16 16.80
CA ILE A 24 13.78 15.31 15.91
C ILE A 24 13.92 16.57 16.77
N ASN A 25 14.95 17.37 16.51
CA ASN A 25 15.06 18.71 17.08
C ASN A 25 14.65 19.70 15.98
N TYR A 26 13.66 20.55 16.25
CA TYR A 26 13.14 21.50 15.26
C TYR A 26 12.85 22.85 15.91
N GLU A 27 12.74 23.88 15.08
CA GLU A 27 12.32 25.21 15.48
C GLU A 27 10.84 25.40 15.14
N ASP A 28 10.05 25.91 16.09
CA ASP A 28 8.66 26.24 15.81
C ASP A 28 8.50 27.58 15.09
N SER A 29 7.27 27.93 14.73
CA SER A 29 6.96 29.20 14.05
C SER A 29 7.32 30.48 14.83
N ASN A 30 7.70 30.36 16.11
CA ASN A 30 8.12 31.47 16.96
C ASN A 30 9.64 31.47 17.23
N GLY A 31 10.41 30.64 16.53
CA GLY A 31 11.86 30.55 16.75
C GLY A 31 12.25 29.71 17.98
N LYS A 32 11.30 28.99 18.59
CA LYS A 32 11.57 28.24 19.83
C LYS A 32 12.04 26.81 19.49
N PRO A 33 13.18 26.35 20.04
CA PRO A 33 13.59 24.96 19.93
C PRO A 33 12.58 24.00 20.57
N ARG A 34 12.26 22.93 19.85
CA ARG A 34 11.35 21.86 20.26
C ARG A 34 11.95 20.50 19.91
N THR A 35 11.39 19.47 20.54
CA THR A 35 11.74 18.08 20.28
C THR A 35 10.51 17.27 19.93
N TRP A 36 10.67 16.29 19.05
CA TRP A 36 9.62 15.35 18.65
C TRP A 36 10.20 13.94 18.56
N GLU A 37 9.42 12.93 18.91
CA GLU A 37 9.81 11.52 18.76
C GLU A 37 9.11 10.94 17.54
N ALA A 38 9.85 10.26 16.68
CA ALA A 38 9.31 9.67 15.47
C ALA A 38 10.03 8.38 15.10
N THR A 39 9.42 7.61 14.21
CA THR A 39 10.03 6.45 13.58
C THR A 39 10.53 6.80 12.18
N LYS A 40 11.64 6.17 11.77
CA LYS A 40 12.20 6.32 10.42
C LYS A 40 12.67 4.97 9.90
N ARG A 41 12.32 4.65 8.65
CA ARG A 41 12.89 3.49 7.94
C ARG A 41 14.37 3.71 7.66
N THR A 42 15.15 2.65 7.80
CA THR A 42 16.58 2.63 7.47
C THR A 42 16.85 2.31 5.99
N THR A 43 15.79 1.95 5.25
CA THR A 43 15.87 1.32 3.92
C THR A 43 15.49 2.23 2.75
N ARG A 44 15.03 3.46 2.98
CA ARG A 44 14.66 4.35 1.86
C ARG A 44 15.88 4.59 0.96
N PRO A 45 15.82 4.29 -0.35
CA PRO A 45 16.90 4.63 -1.28
C PRO A 45 17.18 6.12 -1.27
N LYS A 46 18.45 6.52 -1.42
CA LYS A 46 18.85 7.94 -1.37
C LYS A 46 18.21 8.77 -2.48
N ASP A 47 18.06 8.17 -3.65
CA ASP A 47 17.56 8.81 -4.85
C ASP A 47 16.05 8.58 -5.05
N SER A 48 15.37 7.92 -4.11
CA SER A 48 13.92 7.74 -4.15
C SER A 48 13.19 8.85 -3.37
N ALA A 49 12.09 9.33 -3.95
CA ALA A 49 11.19 10.29 -3.31
C ALA A 49 10.37 9.67 -2.16
N VAL A 50 10.19 8.35 -2.15
CA VAL A 50 9.29 7.61 -1.26
C VAL A 50 9.92 6.32 -0.73
N ASP A 51 9.44 5.79 0.39
CA ASP A 51 9.90 4.49 0.90
C ASP A 51 9.34 3.32 0.09
N ALA A 52 8.10 3.49 -0.38
CA ALA A 52 7.27 2.40 -0.88
C ALA A 52 6.29 2.90 -1.94
N VAL A 53 5.61 1.94 -2.56
CA VAL A 53 4.49 2.18 -3.47
C VAL A 53 3.27 1.38 -3.03
N GLN A 54 2.10 1.88 -3.39
CA GLN A 54 0.81 1.24 -3.18
C GLN A 54 0.12 1.15 -4.53
N ILE A 55 -0.39 -0.02 -4.88
CA ILE A 55 -0.80 -0.32 -6.24
C ILE A 55 -2.33 -0.38 -6.32
N VAL A 56 -2.92 0.60 -6.98
CA VAL A 56 -4.33 0.56 -7.38
C VAL A 56 -4.41 -0.23 -8.69
N ALA A 57 -4.39 -1.55 -8.57
CA ALA A 57 -4.47 -2.48 -9.68
C ALA A 57 -5.93 -2.68 -10.11
N VAL A 58 -6.27 -2.23 -11.32
CA VAL A 58 -7.62 -2.30 -11.89
C VAL A 58 -7.69 -3.40 -12.94
N LEU A 59 -8.59 -4.35 -12.75
CA LEU A 59 -8.95 -5.36 -13.73
C LEU A 59 -10.19 -4.91 -14.50
N GLN A 60 -10.08 -4.82 -15.81
CA GLN A 60 -11.23 -4.52 -16.68
C GLN A 60 -11.99 -5.81 -16.99
N LYS A 61 -13.15 -6.00 -16.37
CA LYS A 61 -14.04 -7.14 -16.65
C LYS A 61 -15.30 -6.69 -17.40
N PRO A 62 -15.97 -7.61 -18.13
CA PRO A 62 -17.26 -7.31 -18.76
C PRO A 62 -18.35 -6.84 -17.77
N THR A 63 -18.22 -7.22 -16.50
CA THR A 63 -19.12 -6.84 -15.39
C THR A 63 -18.80 -5.47 -14.79
N GLY A 64 -17.73 -4.81 -15.25
CA GLY A 64 -17.20 -3.55 -14.73
C GLY A 64 -15.79 -3.69 -14.16
N PRO A 65 -15.15 -2.57 -13.78
CA PRO A 65 -13.81 -2.58 -13.20
C PRO A 65 -13.83 -3.20 -11.80
N GLU A 66 -12.83 -4.03 -11.51
CA GLU A 66 -12.56 -4.57 -10.18
C GLU A 66 -11.17 -4.17 -9.72
N LEU A 67 -10.99 -4.00 -8.40
CA LEU A 67 -9.68 -3.80 -7.80
C LEU A 67 -9.10 -5.14 -7.36
N LEU A 68 -7.80 -5.32 -7.60
CA LEU A 68 -7.01 -6.36 -6.97
C LEU A 68 -6.59 -5.88 -5.58
N LEU A 69 -6.97 -6.66 -4.57
CA LEU A 69 -6.62 -6.44 -3.18
C LEU A 69 -5.96 -7.69 -2.63
N GLU A 70 -5.38 -7.55 -1.46
CA GLU A 70 -4.77 -8.66 -0.76
C GLU A 70 -5.08 -8.66 0.73
N LYS A 71 -4.89 -9.83 1.34
CA LYS A 71 -4.91 -10.04 2.77
C LYS A 71 -3.53 -10.52 3.19
N GLN A 72 -2.95 -9.87 4.20
CA GLN A 72 -1.73 -10.36 4.83
C GLN A 72 -1.72 -10.08 6.33
N PHE A 73 -1.08 -10.96 7.09
CA PHE A 73 -0.91 -10.74 8.53
C PHE A 73 0.14 -9.66 8.76
N ARG A 74 -0.24 -8.53 9.38
CA ARG A 74 0.68 -7.46 9.76
C ARG A 74 1.01 -7.58 11.26
N PRO A 75 2.23 -8.01 11.66
CA PRO A 75 2.59 -8.17 13.06
C PRO A 75 2.34 -6.93 13.94
N PRO A 76 2.62 -5.68 13.49
CA PRO A 76 2.33 -4.49 14.29
C PRO A 76 0.84 -4.30 14.64
N ALA A 77 -0.06 -4.75 13.76
CA ALA A 77 -1.51 -4.69 13.98
C ALA A 77 -2.04 -5.95 14.69
N SER A 78 -1.24 -7.03 14.75
CA SER A 78 -1.67 -8.36 15.22
C SER A 78 -2.96 -8.85 14.54
N LYS A 79 -3.13 -8.50 13.27
CA LYS A 79 -4.34 -8.78 12.48
C LYS A 79 -3.97 -9.12 11.05
N ILE A 80 -4.87 -9.84 10.37
CA ILE A 80 -4.88 -9.89 8.91
C ILE A 80 -5.46 -8.57 8.42
N VAL A 81 -4.70 -7.85 7.60
CA VAL A 81 -5.05 -6.54 7.05
C VAL A 81 -5.41 -6.72 5.58
N VAL A 82 -6.52 -6.10 5.19
CA VAL A 82 -6.94 -5.95 3.80
C VAL A 82 -6.31 -4.67 3.25
N GLU A 83 -5.59 -4.79 2.16
CA GLU A 83 -4.76 -3.72 1.62
C GLU A 83 -4.61 -3.81 0.09
N PHE A 84 -4.06 -2.73 -0.49
CA PHE A 84 -3.56 -2.77 -1.86
C PHE A 84 -2.25 -3.57 -1.90
N PRO A 85 -1.93 -4.25 -3.01
CA PRO A 85 -0.57 -4.71 -3.26
C PRO A 85 0.42 -3.56 -3.11
N ALA A 86 1.58 -3.83 -2.52
CA ALA A 86 2.51 -2.79 -2.12
C ALA A 86 3.87 -3.34 -1.68
N GLY A 87 4.93 -2.67 -2.11
CA GLY A 87 6.25 -2.95 -1.57
C GLY A 87 7.20 -1.77 -1.58
N LEU A 88 8.44 -2.04 -1.16
CA LEU A 88 9.47 -1.02 -1.01
C LEU A 88 10.08 -0.68 -2.37
N VAL A 89 10.55 0.56 -2.51
CA VAL A 89 11.36 0.94 -3.67
C VAL A 89 12.79 0.47 -3.43
N ASP A 90 13.36 -0.23 -4.40
CA ASP A 90 14.75 -0.72 -4.34
C ASP A 90 15.76 0.34 -4.81
N GLU A 91 17.03 0.14 -4.46
CA GLU A 91 18.11 1.04 -4.87
C GLU A 91 18.28 1.03 -6.40
N GLY A 92 18.23 2.21 -7.03
CA GLY A 92 18.33 2.36 -8.49
C GLY A 92 17.03 2.10 -9.24
N GLU A 93 15.94 1.78 -8.53
CA GLU A 93 14.60 1.58 -9.08
C GLU A 93 13.77 2.86 -8.97
N ASP A 94 13.02 3.23 -10.01
CA ASP A 94 12.01 4.28 -9.90
C ASP A 94 10.69 3.72 -9.31
N PRO A 95 9.84 4.56 -8.68
CA PRO A 95 8.62 4.05 -8.06
C PRO A 95 7.64 3.36 -9.02
N GLU A 96 7.60 3.72 -10.30
CA GLU A 96 6.71 3.06 -11.27
C GLU A 96 7.22 1.66 -11.62
N GLN A 97 8.54 1.48 -11.70
CA GLN A 97 9.18 0.16 -11.81
C GLN A 97 8.89 -0.72 -10.60
N ALA A 98 9.05 -0.17 -9.39
CA ALA A 98 8.73 -0.86 -8.14
C ALA A 98 7.27 -1.35 -8.14
N ALA A 99 6.32 -0.50 -8.55
CA ALA A 99 4.91 -0.89 -8.59
C ALA A 99 4.61 -2.03 -9.58
N VAL A 100 5.30 -2.08 -10.72
CA VAL A 100 5.14 -3.16 -11.70
C VAL A 100 5.78 -4.46 -11.19
N ARG A 101 6.95 -4.36 -10.54
CA ARG A 101 7.65 -5.51 -9.94
C ARG A 101 6.82 -6.12 -8.81
N GLU A 102 6.45 -5.33 -7.83
CA GLU A 102 5.69 -5.76 -6.64
C GLU A 102 4.32 -6.33 -7.02
N LEU A 103 3.61 -5.73 -7.99
CA LEU A 103 2.36 -6.31 -8.51
C LEU A 103 2.57 -7.75 -9.00
N ARG A 104 3.65 -7.99 -9.73
CA ARG A 104 3.96 -9.31 -10.28
C ARG A 104 4.39 -10.29 -9.20
N GLU A 105 5.21 -9.85 -8.25
CA GLU A 105 5.73 -10.68 -7.15
C GLU A 105 4.58 -11.11 -6.22
N GLU A 106 3.78 -10.16 -5.73
CA GLU A 106 2.73 -10.44 -4.75
C GLU A 106 1.52 -11.18 -5.35
N THR A 107 1.19 -10.89 -6.61
CA THR A 107 -0.10 -11.30 -7.20
C THR A 107 0.02 -12.18 -8.44
N GLY A 108 1.16 -12.17 -9.11
CA GLY A 108 1.38 -12.84 -10.38
C GLY A 108 0.81 -12.14 -11.61
N TYR A 109 0.07 -11.04 -11.45
CA TYR A 109 -0.45 -10.26 -12.58
C TYR A 109 0.64 -9.38 -13.19
N VAL A 110 0.53 -9.13 -14.49
CA VAL A 110 1.28 -8.10 -15.20
C VAL A 110 0.34 -6.99 -15.65
N GLY A 111 0.78 -5.75 -15.51
CA GLY A 111 -0.02 -4.58 -15.85
C GLY A 111 0.83 -3.42 -16.32
N GLU A 112 0.16 -2.39 -16.80
CA GLU A 112 0.79 -1.17 -17.29
C GLU A 112 0.40 0.00 -16.40
N VAL A 113 1.40 0.80 -16.02
CA VAL A 113 1.19 2.01 -15.21
C VAL A 113 0.32 2.97 -16.00
N ILE A 114 -0.77 3.42 -15.38
CA ILE A 114 -1.60 4.50 -15.90
C ILE A 114 -0.88 5.81 -15.60
N PRO A 115 -0.49 6.60 -16.63
CA PRO A 115 0.20 7.87 -16.40
C PRO A 115 -0.66 8.86 -15.62
N ASP A 116 -0.02 9.60 -14.72
CA ASP A 116 -0.70 10.70 -14.05
C ASP A 116 -0.94 11.85 -15.05
N ARG A 117 -2.20 12.05 -15.43
CA ARG A 117 -2.62 13.11 -16.38
C ARG A 117 -2.40 14.53 -15.85
N ARG A 118 -2.04 14.70 -14.56
CA ARG A 118 -1.72 15.99 -13.93
C ARG A 118 -0.21 16.22 -13.80
N GLY A 119 0.63 15.26 -14.19
CA GLY A 119 2.08 15.44 -14.36
C GLY A 119 2.94 15.27 -13.11
N ALA A 120 2.36 15.20 -11.90
CA ALA A 120 3.12 14.87 -10.68
C ALA A 120 2.23 14.19 -9.64
N ARG A 121 2.58 12.94 -9.30
CA ARG A 121 1.91 12.19 -8.23
C ARG A 121 2.25 12.81 -6.85
N PRO A 122 1.28 13.01 -5.95
CA PRO A 122 1.57 13.52 -4.62
C PRO A 122 2.24 12.44 -3.75
N VAL A 123 3.24 12.84 -2.96
CA VAL A 123 3.80 12.00 -1.90
C VAL A 123 2.78 11.87 -0.77
N LEU A 124 2.39 10.65 -0.43
CA LEU A 124 1.43 10.36 0.63
C LEU A 124 2.17 9.92 1.90
N TRP A 125 1.98 10.64 2.98
CA TRP A 125 2.60 10.33 4.27
C TRP A 125 1.70 9.39 5.06
N SER A 126 2.22 8.21 5.41
CA SER A 126 1.38 7.14 5.99
C SER A 126 0.97 7.44 7.44
N SER A 127 1.81 8.14 8.20
CA SER A 127 1.54 8.51 9.60
C SER A 127 2.38 9.74 10.00
N PRO A 128 2.11 10.93 9.43
CA PRO A 128 3.01 12.09 9.52
C PRO A 128 3.28 12.60 10.94
N ALA A 129 2.42 12.25 11.92
CA ALA A 129 2.63 12.62 13.32
C ALA A 129 3.64 11.73 14.06
N SER A 130 3.92 10.52 13.57
CA SER A 130 4.72 9.51 14.27
C SER A 130 5.80 8.85 13.41
N SER A 131 5.76 9.03 12.10
CA SER A 131 6.68 8.40 11.17
C SER A 131 7.01 9.31 10.01
N SER A 132 8.26 9.20 9.53
CA SER A 132 8.68 9.78 8.26
C SER A 132 8.30 8.93 7.04
N SER A 133 7.62 7.79 7.22
CA SER A 133 7.25 6.90 6.13
C SER A 133 6.29 7.57 5.14
N CYS A 134 6.60 7.48 3.84
CA CYS A 134 5.81 7.99 2.75
C CYS A 134 5.80 7.06 1.54
N THR A 135 4.77 7.19 0.70
CA THR A 135 4.50 6.31 -0.45
C THR A 135 3.95 7.09 -1.63
N TYR A 136 4.04 6.50 -2.82
CA TYR A 136 3.14 6.85 -3.92
C TYR A 136 1.96 5.90 -4.00
N LEU A 137 0.84 6.39 -4.53
CA LEU A 137 -0.28 5.58 -4.96
C LEU A 137 -0.23 5.49 -6.49
N ILE A 138 0.06 4.30 -7.01
CA ILE A 138 0.31 4.05 -8.43
C ILE A 138 -0.82 3.21 -9.00
N LYS A 139 -1.46 3.73 -10.04
CA LYS A 139 -2.56 3.04 -10.73
C LYS A 139 -1.97 2.18 -11.82
N ILE A 140 -2.37 0.91 -11.87
CA ILE A 140 -1.97 -0.04 -12.90
C ILE A 140 -3.21 -0.65 -13.53
N ASN A 141 -3.27 -0.67 -14.86
CA ASN A 141 -4.28 -1.39 -15.60
C ASN A 141 -3.81 -2.82 -15.89
N ILE A 142 -4.62 -3.80 -15.51
CA ILE A 142 -4.38 -5.22 -15.79
C ILE A 142 -5.26 -5.62 -16.98
N ASP A 143 -4.61 -5.94 -18.09
CA ASP A 143 -5.29 -6.44 -19.29
C ASP A 143 -5.51 -7.95 -19.18
N LEU A 144 -6.76 -8.32 -18.91
CA LEU A 144 -7.21 -9.71 -18.79
C LEU A 144 -7.26 -10.47 -20.12
N THR A 145 -6.91 -9.86 -21.25
CA THR A 145 -6.78 -10.57 -22.54
C THR A 145 -5.37 -11.11 -22.77
N LYS A 146 -4.37 -10.61 -22.02
CA LYS A 146 -2.99 -11.08 -22.09
C LYS A 146 -2.85 -12.50 -21.53
N VAL A 147 -1.98 -13.31 -22.15
CA VAL A 147 -1.80 -14.73 -21.78
C VAL A 147 -1.22 -14.87 -20.37
N GLU A 148 -0.37 -13.93 -19.99
CA GLU A 148 0.28 -13.83 -18.68
C GLU A 148 -0.74 -13.67 -17.55
N ASN A 149 -1.88 -13.04 -17.82
CA ASN A 149 -2.92 -12.75 -16.85
C ASN A 149 -4.03 -13.81 -16.80
N GLN A 150 -3.95 -14.89 -17.60
CA GLN A 150 -4.95 -15.97 -17.57
C GLN A 150 -4.77 -16.92 -16.39
N SER A 151 -3.56 -17.00 -15.83
CA SER A 151 -3.22 -17.88 -14.72
C SER A 151 -2.09 -17.28 -13.91
N PRO A 152 -2.33 -16.11 -13.28
CA PRO A 152 -1.33 -15.39 -12.50
C PRO A 152 -0.84 -16.28 -11.35
N LYS A 153 0.48 -16.28 -11.13
CA LYS A 153 1.12 -16.99 -10.03
C LYS A 153 2.06 -16.05 -9.30
N ALA A 154 1.72 -15.74 -8.05
CA ALA A 154 2.58 -14.99 -7.16
C ALA A 154 3.94 -15.68 -6.98
N GLN A 155 4.96 -14.87 -6.79
CA GLN A 155 6.34 -15.23 -6.50
C GLN A 155 6.74 -14.55 -5.19
N LEU A 156 6.09 -14.99 -4.10
CA LEU A 156 6.24 -14.43 -2.76
C LEU A 156 7.65 -14.70 -2.20
N GLU A 157 8.19 -13.73 -1.48
CA GLU A 157 9.44 -13.89 -0.76
C GLU A 157 9.29 -14.77 0.50
N ASP A 158 10.43 -15.17 1.08
CA ASP A 158 10.40 -15.89 2.36
C ASP A 158 9.83 -15.00 3.48
N GLY A 159 8.81 -15.52 4.17
CA GLY A 159 8.08 -14.78 5.19
C GLY A 159 6.83 -14.06 4.68
N GLU A 160 6.58 -14.04 3.37
CA GLU A 160 5.36 -13.47 2.79
C GLU A 160 4.27 -14.54 2.64
N PHE A 161 3.09 -14.20 3.16
CA PHE A 161 1.90 -15.06 3.09
C PHE A 161 0.71 -14.19 2.72
N ILE A 162 0.52 -14.03 1.41
CA ILE A 162 -0.45 -13.12 0.80
C ILE A 162 -1.59 -13.92 0.16
N GLU A 163 -2.83 -13.48 0.38
CA GLU A 163 -4.02 -13.98 -0.31
C GLU A 163 -4.63 -12.85 -1.12
N CYS A 164 -4.51 -12.93 -2.45
CA CYS A 164 -5.12 -11.96 -3.35
C CYS A 164 -6.60 -12.30 -3.63
N PHE A 165 -7.40 -11.25 -3.78
CA PHE A 165 -8.80 -11.35 -4.18
C PHE A 165 -9.21 -10.07 -4.93
N THR A 166 -10.33 -10.11 -5.65
CA THR A 166 -10.81 -8.94 -6.37
C THR A 166 -12.16 -8.47 -5.85
N VAL A 167 -12.37 -7.15 -5.89
CA VAL A 167 -13.61 -6.51 -5.45
C VAL A 167 -14.08 -5.56 -6.54
N PRO A 168 -15.35 -5.66 -7.01
CA PRO A 168 -15.92 -4.66 -7.91
C PRO A 168 -15.81 -3.27 -7.32
N LEU A 169 -15.33 -2.31 -8.12
CA LEU A 169 -15.03 -0.95 -7.63
C LEU A 169 -16.25 -0.27 -7.02
N LYS A 170 -17.44 -0.52 -7.59
CA LYS A 170 -18.74 -0.04 -7.12
C LYS A 170 -19.16 -0.60 -5.76
N ASP A 171 -18.65 -1.78 -5.38
CA ASP A 171 -19.01 -2.50 -4.16
C ASP A 171 -17.91 -2.38 -3.09
N LEU A 172 -16.82 -1.66 -3.39
CA LEU A 172 -15.61 -1.62 -2.56
C LEU A 172 -15.91 -1.24 -1.12
N TYR A 173 -16.60 -0.12 -0.89
CA TYR A 173 -16.87 0.35 0.46
C TYR A 173 -17.71 -0.65 1.28
N ALA A 174 -18.76 -1.18 0.67
CA ALA A 174 -19.63 -2.18 1.30
C ALA A 174 -18.87 -3.46 1.64
N GLU A 175 -18.00 -3.92 0.73
CA GLU A 175 -17.20 -5.13 0.96
C GLU A 175 -16.14 -4.93 2.04
N LEU A 176 -15.48 -3.77 2.11
CA LEU A 176 -14.55 -3.49 3.21
C LEU A 176 -15.24 -3.50 4.57
N ARG A 177 -16.48 -2.98 4.66
CA ARG A 177 -17.28 -3.08 5.90
C ARG A 177 -17.64 -4.53 6.25
N ASN A 178 -17.97 -5.34 5.23
CA ASN A 178 -18.25 -6.76 5.42
C ASN A 178 -17.00 -7.52 5.91
N LEU A 179 -15.84 -7.25 5.34
CA LEU A 179 -14.55 -7.83 5.77
C LEU A 179 -14.18 -7.39 7.20
N GLU A 180 -14.39 -6.11 7.54
CA GLU A 180 -14.20 -5.64 8.92
C GLU A 180 -15.09 -6.39 9.90
N ALA A 181 -16.37 -6.60 9.57
CA ALA A 181 -17.30 -7.37 10.40
C ALA A 181 -16.89 -8.85 10.58
N GLN A 182 -16.10 -9.39 9.66
CA GLN A 182 -15.49 -10.73 9.77
C GLN A 182 -14.20 -10.75 10.61
N GLY A 183 -13.72 -9.59 11.08
CA GLY A 183 -12.56 -9.45 11.96
C GLY A 183 -11.26 -9.06 11.24
N PHE A 184 -11.29 -8.80 9.93
CA PHE A 184 -10.15 -8.25 9.21
C PHE A 184 -9.94 -6.77 9.59
N ALA A 185 -8.68 -6.32 9.58
CA ALA A 185 -8.39 -4.89 9.62
C ALA A 185 -8.38 -4.32 8.20
N ILE A 186 -8.73 -3.05 8.04
CA ILE A 186 -8.68 -2.36 6.76
C ILE A 186 -7.52 -1.36 6.78
N ASP A 187 -6.65 -1.40 5.78
CA ASP A 187 -5.59 -0.40 5.64
C ASP A 187 -6.18 1.02 5.49
N GLY A 188 -5.57 1.99 6.19
CA GLY A 188 -6.09 3.36 6.22
C GLY A 188 -6.11 4.05 4.86
N LYS A 189 -5.21 3.71 3.93
CA LYS A 189 -5.17 4.30 2.58
C LYS A 189 -6.27 3.68 1.71
N LEU A 190 -6.44 2.36 1.79
CA LEU A 190 -7.54 1.65 1.14
C LEU A 190 -8.90 2.13 1.64
N GLY A 191 -9.08 2.22 2.96
CA GLY A 191 -10.32 2.72 3.57
C GLY A 191 -10.62 4.16 3.16
N SER A 192 -9.63 5.05 3.19
CA SER A 192 -9.80 6.45 2.75
C SER A 192 -10.13 6.55 1.25
N PHE A 193 -9.52 5.71 0.43
CA PHE A 193 -9.80 5.64 -1.00
C PHE A 193 -11.25 5.17 -1.25
N ALA A 194 -11.70 4.13 -0.56
CA ALA A 194 -13.05 3.61 -0.67
C ALA A 194 -14.12 4.61 -0.19
N GLU A 195 -13.90 5.27 0.93
CA GLU A 195 -14.78 6.34 1.43
C GLU A 195 -14.88 7.49 0.42
N GLY A 196 -13.76 7.90 -0.20
CA GLY A 196 -13.76 8.92 -1.25
C GLY A 196 -14.59 8.53 -2.47
N LEU A 197 -14.57 7.25 -2.87
CA LEU A 197 -15.41 6.73 -3.94
C LEU A 197 -16.90 6.70 -3.56
N GLU A 198 -17.22 6.27 -2.34
CA GLU A 198 -18.58 6.27 -1.81
C GLU A 198 -19.16 7.70 -1.81
N MET A 199 -18.39 8.67 -1.34
CA MET A 199 -18.76 10.09 -1.34
C MET A 199 -18.99 10.64 -2.75
N ALA A 200 -18.24 10.18 -3.75
CA ALA A 200 -18.36 10.63 -5.13
C ALA A 200 -19.59 10.04 -5.85
N GLY A 201 -20.13 8.92 -5.37
CA GLY A 201 -21.22 8.18 -6.00
C GLY A 201 -20.81 7.41 -7.26
N CYS A 202 -21.55 6.36 -7.60
CA CYS A 202 -21.22 5.44 -8.71
C CYS A 202 -21.12 6.09 -10.11
N GLU A 203 -21.74 7.26 -10.34
CA GLU A 203 -21.73 7.92 -11.67
C GLU A 203 -20.40 8.65 -11.98
N GLY A 204 -19.63 9.06 -10.97
CA GLY A 204 -18.35 9.77 -11.17
C GLY A 204 -17.15 8.86 -11.45
N ILE A 205 -17.26 7.57 -11.11
CA ILE A 205 -16.14 6.63 -11.05
C ILE A 205 -15.76 6.08 -12.43
N LEU A 206 -16.73 5.90 -13.33
CA LEU A 206 -16.54 5.35 -14.69
C LEU A 206 -15.73 6.27 -15.62
N GLY A 207 -15.56 7.56 -15.28
CA GLY A 207 -14.75 8.51 -16.06
C GLY A 207 -13.30 8.64 -15.60
N MET A 208 -12.90 7.94 -14.51
CA MET A 208 -11.58 8.07 -13.88
C MET A 208 -10.65 6.87 -14.12
N VAL A 209 -11.17 5.80 -14.73
CA VAL A 209 -10.45 4.63 -15.22
C VAL A 209 -10.32 4.67 -16.75
#